data_AF-A0A8H6Z280-F1
#
_entry.id   AF-A0A8H6Z280-F1
#
_cell.length_a   1.000
_cell.length_b   1.000
_cell.length_c   1.000
_cell.angle_alpha   90.00
_cell.angle_beta   90.00
_cell.angle_gamma   90.00
#
_symmetry.space_group_name_H-M   'P 1'
#
loop_
_entity.id
_entity.type
_entity.pdbx_description
1 polymer ?
#
loop_
_entity_poly.entity_id
_entity_poly.type
_entity_poly.pdbx_seq_one_letter_code
_entity_poly.pdbx_strand_id
1 'polypeptide(L)'
;MLPLELERDIFELCALSWPISIPKLMLVARCVKEWVEPLLYRIIALGPYGTVTGNPCFTDNIISSAIHQKPPTFFHSAVRHLMLIAHGTSDVDYEMVLSFYGDLEDL
;
A
#
# COMPACT_ATOMS: atom_id res chain seq x y z
N MET A 1 -21.93 20.90 -2.86
CA MET A 1 -21.16 19.92 -2.08
C MET A 1 -21.58 18.53 -2.55
N LEU A 2 -20.63 17.60 -2.62
CA LEU A 2 -20.96 16.20 -2.91
C LEU A 2 -21.55 15.55 -1.63
N PRO A 3 -22.47 14.58 -1.77
CA PRO A 3 -22.84 13.67 -0.69
C PRO A 3 -21.60 12.97 -0.11
N LEU A 4 -21.60 12.72 1.20
CA LEU A 4 -20.45 12.16 1.92
C LEU A 4 -20.05 10.78 1.38
N GLU A 5 -21.04 9.97 1.00
CA GLU A 5 -20.85 8.65 0.43
C GLU A 5 -20.09 8.73 -0.90
N LEU A 6 -20.45 9.71 -1.75
CA LEU A 6 -19.76 9.91 -3.03
C LEU A 6 -18.35 10.46 -2.84
N GLU A 7 -18.12 11.35 -1.88
CA GLU A 7 -16.76 11.80 -1.54
C GLU A 7 -15.90 10.62 -1.10
N ARG A 8 -16.44 9.77 -0.22
CA ARG A 8 -15.76 8.55 0.23
C ARG A 8 -15.42 7.62 -0.93
N ASP A 9 -16.37 7.33 -1.81
CA ASP A 9 -16.17 6.47 -2.97
C ASP A 9 -15.06 7.01 -3.88
N ILE A 10 -15.03 8.33 -4.12
CA ILE A 10 -13.98 8.97 -4.92
C ILE A 10 -12.60 8.77 -4.28
N PHE A 11 -12.47 9.00 -2.98
CA PHE A 11 -11.18 8.86 -2.29
C PHE A 11 -10.72 7.40 -2.21
N GLU A 12 -11.63 6.46 -1.93
CA GLU A 12 -11.32 5.04 -1.92
C GLU A 12 -10.93 4.53 -3.32
N LEU A 13 -11.64 4.95 -4.38
CA LEU A 13 -11.27 4.63 -5.76
C LEU A 13 -9.90 5.20 -6.13
N CYS A 14 -9.63 6.46 -5.81
CA CYS A 14 -8.31 7.06 -6.05
C CYS A 14 -7.19 6.31 -5.32
N ALA A 15 -7.42 5.93 -4.06
CA ALA A 15 -6.49 5.16 -3.25
C ALA A 15 -6.21 3.76 -3.84
N LEU A 16 -7.25 3.08 -4.34
CA LEU A 16 -7.11 1.76 -4.96
C LEU A 16 -6.42 1.82 -6.33
N SER A 17 -6.75 2.81 -7.15
CA SER A 17 -6.13 2.99 -8.47
C SER A 17 -4.69 3.50 -8.39
N TRP A 18 -4.35 4.30 -7.38
CA TRP A 18 -3.03 4.90 -7.21
C TRP A 18 -2.54 4.81 -5.77
N PRO A 19 -2.12 3.62 -5.30
CA PRO A 19 -1.74 3.40 -3.89
C PRO A 19 -0.64 4.33 -3.38
N ILE A 20 0.31 4.71 -4.23
CA ILE A 20 1.38 5.69 -3.90
C ILE A 20 0.83 7.07 -3.50
N SER A 21 -0.40 7.40 -3.89
CA SER A 21 -1.05 8.66 -3.54
C SER A 21 -1.69 8.65 -2.15
N ILE A 22 -1.93 7.49 -1.55
CA ILE A 22 -2.66 7.35 -0.27
C ILE A 22 -2.09 8.26 0.84
N PRO A 23 -0.76 8.36 1.06
CA PRO A 23 -0.23 9.26 2.07
C PRO A 23 -0.62 10.73 1.84
N LYS A 24 -0.74 11.16 0.57
CA LYS A 24 -1.19 12.52 0.23
C LYS A 24 -2.71 12.68 0.44
N LEU A 25 -3.50 11.65 0.09
CA LEU A 25 -4.95 11.66 0.30
C LEU A 25 -5.30 11.78 1.80
N MET A 26 -4.54 11.11 2.68
CA MET A 26 -4.71 11.20 4.14
C MET A 26 -4.51 12.62 4.70
N LEU A 27 -3.90 13.54 3.96
CA LEU A 27 -3.67 14.93 4.39
C LEU A 27 -4.86 15.85 4.07
N VAL A 28 -5.83 15.40 3.27
CA VAL A 28 -6.95 16.24 2.82
C VAL A 28 -7.90 16.59 3.97
N ALA A 29 -8.34 15.58 4.72
CA ALA A 29 -9.23 15.74 5.86
C ALA A 29 -9.15 14.52 6.80
N ARG A 30 -9.60 14.69 8.04
CA ARG A 30 -9.62 13.59 9.03
C ARG A 30 -10.48 12.41 8.58
N CYS A 31 -11.67 12.67 8.03
CA CYS A 31 -12.54 11.62 7.50
C CYS A 31 -11.90 10.85 6.34
N VAL A 32 -11.24 11.57 5.42
CA VAL A 32 -10.51 10.94 4.31
C VAL A 32 -9.43 10.00 4.83
N LYS A 33 -8.65 10.44 5.83
CA LYS A 33 -7.66 9.58 6.49
C LYS A 33 -8.29 8.30 7.02
N GLU A 34 -9.41 8.39 7.73
CA GLU A 34 -10.11 7.22 8.29
C GLU A 34 -10.59 6.25 7.21
N TRP A 35 -10.99 6.76 6.03
CA TRP A 35 -11.43 5.93 4.90
C TRP A 35 -10.27 5.24 4.17
N VAL A 36 -9.18 5.96 3.88
CA VAL A 36 -8.11 5.46 3.00
C VAL A 36 -6.93 4.83 3.75
N GLU A 37 -6.74 5.11 5.05
CA GLU A 37 -5.64 4.52 5.81
C GLU A 37 -5.66 2.98 5.82
N PRO A 38 -6.79 2.28 5.98
CA PRO A 38 -6.82 0.82 5.85
C PRO A 38 -6.32 0.32 4.49
N LEU A 39 -6.53 1.09 3.43
CA LEU A 39 -6.08 0.76 2.07
C LEU A 39 -4.56 0.86 1.93
N LEU A 40 -3.91 1.76 2.70
CA LEU A 40 -2.45 1.85 2.75
C LEU A 40 -1.81 0.55 3.24
N TYR A 41 -2.46 -0.11 4.20
CA TYR A 41 -1.97 -1.35 4.81
C TYR A 41 -2.53 -2.60 4.12
N ARG A 42 -3.34 -2.46 3.06
CA ARG A 42 -3.91 -3.61 2.33
C ARG A 42 -2.84 -4.53 1.78
N ILE A 43 -1.76 -3.95 1.28
CA ILE A 43 -0.56 -4.65 0.82
C ILE A 43 0.62 -4.11 1.62
N ILE A 44 1.23 -4.98 2.42
CA ILE A 44 2.47 -4.66 3.12
C ILE A 44 3.63 -5.21 2.30
N ALA A 45 4.39 -4.33 1.65
CA ALA A 45 5.67 -4.69 1.04
C ALA A 45 6.81 -4.36 1.99
N LEU A 46 7.57 -5.38 2.41
CA LEU A 46 8.80 -5.26 3.18
C LEU A 46 9.98 -5.34 2.24
N GLY A 47 10.78 -4.29 2.18
CA GLY A 47 11.96 -4.29 1.34
C GLY A 47 12.90 -3.13 1.63
N PRO A 48 14.14 -3.22 1.12
CA PRO A 48 15.18 -2.21 1.30
C PRO A 48 14.88 -0.89 0.54
N TYR A 49 13.94 -0.90 -0.41
CA TYR A 49 13.63 0.23 -1.29
C TYR A 49 12.26 0.83 -1.02
N GLY A 50 12.12 2.15 -1.22
CA GLY A 50 10.93 2.93 -0.80
C GLY A 50 9.66 2.73 -1.62
N THR A 51 9.73 2.15 -2.82
CA THR A 51 8.55 1.84 -3.65
C THR A 51 8.82 0.64 -4.53
N VAL A 52 7.91 -0.33 -4.53
CA VAL A 52 7.92 -1.44 -5.50
C VAL A 52 6.53 -1.50 -6.13
N THR A 53 6.48 -1.60 -7.46
CA THR A 53 5.24 -1.76 -8.26
C THR A 53 4.15 -0.69 -8.03
N GLY A 54 4.53 0.56 -7.74
CA GLY A 54 3.55 1.64 -7.50
C GLY A 54 2.82 1.54 -6.15
N ASN A 55 3.17 0.56 -5.33
CA ASN A 55 2.73 0.45 -3.94
C ASN A 55 3.78 1.09 -3.01
N PRO A 56 3.33 1.74 -1.93
CA PRO A 56 4.23 2.21 -0.90
C PRO A 56 4.93 0.99 -0.26
N CYS A 57 6.26 0.99 -0.32
CA CYS A 57 7.06 -0.02 0.36
C CYS A 57 7.42 0.51 1.75
N PHE A 58 7.31 -0.37 2.73
CA PHE A 58 7.64 -0.06 4.10
C PHE A 58 9.05 -0.58 4.38
N THR A 59 9.94 0.33 4.80
CA THR A 59 11.21 -0.07 5.39
C THR A 59 10.97 -0.62 6.80
N ASP A 60 11.92 -1.41 7.31
CA ASP A 60 11.84 -2.04 8.63
C ASP A 60 11.50 -1.06 9.76
N ASN A 61 12.02 0.17 9.69
CA ASN A 61 11.76 1.22 10.66
C ASN A 61 10.32 1.76 10.63
N ILE A 62 9.71 1.81 9.44
CA ILE A 62 8.33 2.34 9.29
C ILE A 62 7.33 1.29 9.80
N ILE A 63 7.57 0.01 9.54
CA ILE A 63 6.66 -1.04 10.01
C ILE A 63 6.79 -1.34 11.48
N SER A 64 7.99 -1.34 12.04
CA SER A 64 8.17 -1.46 13.49
C SER A 64 7.39 -0.34 14.20
N SER A 65 7.51 0.91 13.73
CA SER A 65 6.70 2.03 14.21
C SER A 65 5.20 1.79 14.08
N ALA A 66 4.71 1.35 12.92
CA ALA A 66 3.29 1.09 12.69
C ALA A 66 2.74 0.00 13.62
N ILE A 67 3.49 -1.09 13.83
CA ILE A 67 3.10 -2.20 14.72
C ILE A 67 2.91 -1.71 16.16
N HIS A 68 3.75 -0.77 16.62
CA HIS A 68 3.62 -0.21 17.97
C HIS A 68 2.49 0.82 18.12
N GLN A 69 2.08 1.46 17.02
CA GLN A 69 1.06 2.52 17.05
C GLN A 69 -0.36 2.03 16.79
N LYS A 70 -0.52 0.81 16.23
CA LYS A 70 -1.82 0.28 15.80
C LYS A 70 -2.17 -1.00 16.57
N PRO A 71 -3.44 -1.18 16.96
CA PRO A 71 -3.86 -2.41 17.62
C PRO A 71 -3.75 -3.60 16.65
N PRO A 72 -3.52 -4.82 17.14
CA PRO A 72 -3.45 -6.02 16.29
C PRO A 72 -4.71 -6.24 15.43
N THR A 73 -5.88 -5.84 15.96
CA THR A 73 -7.16 -5.92 15.25
C THR A 73 -7.21 -5.05 13.98
N PHE A 74 -6.44 -3.96 13.94
CA PHE A 74 -6.33 -3.11 12.76
C PHE A 74 -5.61 -3.85 11.63
N PHE A 75 -4.48 -4.49 11.91
CA PHE A 75 -3.76 -5.24 10.89
C PHE A 75 -4.55 -6.45 10.40
N HIS A 76 -5.26 -7.14 11.30
CA HIS A 76 -6.13 -8.25 10.93
C HIS A 76 -7.23 -7.85 9.92
N SER A 77 -7.80 -6.65 10.05
CA SER A 77 -8.86 -6.19 9.13
C SER A 77 -8.32 -5.53 7.86
N ALA A 78 -7.20 -4.81 7.96
CA ALA A 78 -6.64 -4.02 6.88
C ALA A 78 -5.75 -4.84 5.95
N VAL A 79 -4.86 -5.69 6.49
CA VAL A 79 -3.84 -6.39 5.71
C VAL A 79 -4.44 -7.56 4.96
N ARG A 80 -4.21 -7.61 3.64
CA ARG A 80 -4.65 -8.71 2.76
C ARG A 80 -3.47 -9.47 2.15
N HIS A 81 -2.40 -8.75 1.84
CA HIS A 81 -1.21 -9.34 1.23
C HIS A 81 0.05 -8.85 1.96
N LEU A 82 0.97 -9.78 2.22
CA LEU A 82 2.30 -9.50 2.73
C LEU A 82 3.30 -9.91 1.65
N MET A 83 4.12 -8.96 1.19
CA MET A 83 5.16 -9.16 0.20
C MET A 83 6.51 -8.97 0.88
N LEU A 84 7.41 -9.96 0.72
CA LEU A 84 8.78 -9.88 1.20
C LEU A 84 9.68 -9.72 -0.02
N ILE A 85 10.40 -8.61 -0.06
CA ILE A 85 11.25 -8.24 -1.18
C ILE A 85 12.69 -8.47 -0.71
N ALA A 86 13.18 -9.66 -1.00
CA ALA A 86 14.55 -10.03 -0.71
C ALA A 86 15.50 -9.33 -1.68
N HIS A 87 16.65 -8.87 -1.16
CA HIS A 87 17.76 -8.45 -2.00
C HIS A 87 18.38 -9.70 -2.64
N GLY A 88 18.18 -9.90 -3.94
CA GLY A 88 19.09 -10.74 -4.73
C GLY A 88 20.47 -10.09 -4.71
N THR A 89 21.48 -10.76 -4.16
CA THR A 89 22.86 -10.25 -4.09
C THR A 89 23.60 -10.38 -5.44
N SER A 90 22.92 -10.17 -6.56
CA SER A 90 23.53 -10.31 -7.89
C SER A 90 22.91 -9.34 -8.89
N ASP A 91 23.78 -8.76 -9.70
CA ASP A 91 23.59 -7.70 -10.71
C ASP A 91 22.60 -8.03 -11.87
N VAL A 92 21.58 -8.88 -11.66
CA VAL A 92 20.78 -9.48 -12.77
C VAL A 92 19.25 -9.45 -12.56
N ASP A 93 18.71 -9.00 -11.43
CA ASP A 93 17.32 -9.35 -11.06
C ASP A 93 16.22 -8.32 -11.38
N TYR A 94 16.45 -7.34 -12.26
CA TYR A 94 15.37 -6.41 -12.67
C TYR A 94 14.38 -7.04 -13.67
N GLU A 95 14.79 -8.06 -14.43
CA GLU A 95 13.95 -8.73 -15.43
C GLU A 95 12.92 -9.70 -14.80
N MET A 96 13.23 -10.30 -13.64
CA MET A 96 12.37 -11.33 -13.02
C MET A 96 11.11 -10.75 -12.36
N VAL A 97 11.17 -9.50 -11.88
CA VAL A 97 9.99 -8.86 -11.27
C VAL A 97 8.97 -8.45 -12.34
N LEU A 98 9.42 -8.15 -13.56
CA LEU A 98 8.53 -7.81 -14.68
C LEU A 98 7.84 -9.06 -15.27
N SER A 99 8.53 -10.21 -15.32
CA SER A 99 7.95 -11.44 -15.88
C SER A 99 6.81 -12.02 -15.04
N PHE A 100 6.82 -11.86 -13.71
CA PHE A 100 5.71 -12.30 -12.85
C PHE A 100 4.43 -11.48 -13.00
N TYR A 101 4.50 -10.26 -13.55
CA TYR A 101 3.33 -9.41 -13.76
C TYR A 101 2.79 -9.43 -15.20
N GLY A 102 3.60 -9.83 -16.19
CA GLY A 102 3.11 -10.05 -17.56
C GLY A 102 2.05 -11.14 -17.66
N ASP A 103 2.07 -12.13 -16.75
CA ASP A 103 1.10 -13.24 -16.72
C ASP A 103 -0.21 -12.89 -15.97
N LEU A 104 -0.32 -11.71 -15.35
CA LEU A 104 -1.52 -11.30 -14.59
C LEU A 104 -2.42 -10.28 -15.34
N GLU A 105 -2.01 -9.82 -16.53
CA GLU A 105 -2.83 -8.94 -17.37
C GLU A 105 -3.80 -9.71 -18.31
N ASP A 106 -3.71 -11.04 -18.37
CA ASP A 106 -4.50 -11.91 -19.26
C ASP A 106 -5.62 -12.71 -18.53
N LEU A 107 -6.12 -12.27 -17.37
CA LEU A 107 -7.17 -12.98 -16.61
C LEU A 107 -8.31 -12.09 -16.11
#